data_AF-A0A6J4XBT8-F1
#
_entry.id   AF-A0A6J4XBT8-F1
#
_cell.length_a   1.000
_cell.length_b   1.000
_cell.length_c   1.000
_cell.angle_alpha   90.00
_cell.angle_beta   90.00
_cell.angle_gamma   90.00
#
_symmetry.space_group_name_H-M   'P 1'
#
loop_
_entity.id
_entity.type
_entity.pdbx_description
1 polymer ?
#
loop_
_entity_poly.entity_id
_entity_poly.type
_entity_poly.pdbx_seq_one_letter_code
_entity_poly.pdbx_strand_id
1 'polypeptide(L)'
;RGINRRKIFFDDCDRDDFLDRLGGILSDSKTACFAWAIMTNHLHLLLRTGVAPIASVMRRLLTGYAVSFNRRHRRHGHLFQNRYKSILCQEDLYLLELVRYIHLN
;
A
#
# COMPACT_ATOMS: atom_id res chain seq x y z
N ARG A 1 3.81 6.02 -2.58
CA ARG A 1 5.16 6.64 -2.49
C ARG A 1 5.07 7.96 -1.75
N GLY A 2 6.00 8.23 -0.84
CA GLY A 2 6.06 9.45 -0.04
C GLY A 2 6.30 10.70 -0.87
N ILE A 3 5.77 11.83 -0.39
CA ILE A 3 6.01 13.15 -1.00
C ILE A 3 7.50 13.47 -0.98
N ASN A 4 8.03 14.01 -2.08
CA ASN A 4 9.47 14.29 -2.26
C ASN A 4 10.37 13.08 -1.97
N ARG A 5 9.87 11.86 -2.26
CA ARG A 5 10.54 10.58 -1.97
C ARG A 5 10.94 10.40 -0.49
N ARG A 6 10.33 11.17 0.42
CA ARG A 6 10.59 11.07 1.86
C ARG A 6 10.14 9.72 2.41
N LYS A 7 10.75 9.35 3.53
CA LYS A 7 10.37 8.16 4.29
C LYS A 7 8.91 8.26 4.69
N ILE A 8 8.19 7.17 4.49
CA ILE A 8 6.82 6.95 4.97
C ILE A 8 6.79 5.83 6.01
N PHE A 9 7.92 5.19 6.28
CA PHE A 9 8.16 4.27 7.40
C PHE A 9 9.49 4.66 8.04
N PHE A 10 9.49 5.11 9.29
CA PHE A 10 10.71 5.45 10.03
C PHE A 10 11.25 4.28 10.84
N ASP A 11 10.36 3.43 11.35
CA ASP A 11 10.66 2.28 12.20
C ASP A 11 9.67 1.13 11.96
N ASP A 12 9.83 0.03 12.68
CA ASP A 12 8.98 -1.15 12.55
C ASP A 12 7.55 -0.90 13.02
N CYS A 13 7.35 -0.04 14.04
CA CYS A 13 6.01 0.34 14.46
C CYS A 13 5.20 1.04 13.34
N ASP A 14 5.86 1.80 12.45
CA ASP A 14 5.21 2.37 11.26
C ASP A 14 4.83 1.28 10.25
N ARG A 15 5.67 0.25 10.10
CA ARG A 15 5.41 -0.88 9.20
C ARG A 15 4.25 -1.73 9.73
N ASP A 16 4.22 -1.98 11.03
CA ASP A 16 3.20 -2.78 11.70
C ASP A 16 1.83 -2.07 11.64
N ASP A 17 1.73 -0.77 11.97
CA ASP A 17 0.46 -0.01 11.82
C ASP A 17 -0.07 -0.06 10.37
N PHE A 18 0.82 -0.03 9.39
CA PHE A 18 0.45 -0.13 7.99
C PHE A 18 -0.06 -1.53 7.62
N LEU A 19 0.66 -2.58 8.05
CA LEU A 19 0.33 -3.97 7.75
C LEU A 19 -0.96 -4.41 8.45
N ASP A 20 -1.15 -4.04 9.72
CA ASP A 20 -2.38 -4.31 10.46
C ASP A 20 -3.59 -3.66 9.78
N ARG A 21 -3.43 -2.41 9.35
CA ARG A 21 -4.47 -1.67 8.61
C ARG A 21 -4.75 -2.31 7.26
N LEU A 22 -3.71 -2.71 6.53
CA LEU A 22 -3.85 -3.41 5.25
C LEU A 22 -4.62 -4.72 5.45
N GLY A 23 -4.22 -5.55 6.41
CA GLY A 23 -4.86 -6.82 6.73
C GLY A 23 -6.35 -6.65 7.03
N GLY A 24 -6.70 -5.75 7.96
CA GLY A 24 -8.08 -5.47 8.30
C GLY A 24 -8.92 -5.00 7.10
N ILE A 25 -8.39 -4.08 6.29
CA ILE A 25 -9.11 -3.59 5.11
C ILE A 25 -9.33 -4.70 4.08
N LEU A 26 -8.31 -5.51 3.79
CA LEU A 26 -8.40 -6.60 2.81
C LEU A 26 -9.42 -7.66 3.24
N SER A 27 -9.45 -8.00 4.54
CA SER A 27 -10.44 -8.91 5.11
C SER A 27 -11.85 -8.34 5.00
N ASP A 28 -12.08 -7.08 5.40
CA ASP A 28 -13.38 -6.42 5.31
C ASP A 28 -13.91 -6.34 3.88
N SER A 29 -13.03 -6.01 2.93
CA SER A 29 -13.41 -5.81 1.53
C SER A 29 -13.38 -7.09 0.71
N LYS A 30 -13.07 -8.24 1.32
CA LYS A 30 -12.88 -9.54 0.66
C LYS A 30 -11.94 -9.43 -0.55
N THR A 31 -10.91 -8.59 -0.44
CA THR A 31 -9.94 -8.33 -1.51
C THR A 31 -8.74 -9.24 -1.35
N ALA A 32 -8.50 -10.11 -2.33
CA ALA A 32 -7.35 -10.98 -2.30
C ALA A 32 -6.07 -10.19 -2.59
N CYS A 33 -5.04 -10.39 -1.77
CA CYS A 33 -3.69 -9.88 -1.99
C CYS A 33 -2.77 -11.06 -2.29
N PHE A 34 -2.15 -11.05 -3.46
CA PHE A 34 -1.27 -12.12 -3.91
C PHE A 34 0.19 -11.87 -3.50
N ALA A 35 0.62 -10.61 -3.47
CA ALA A 35 1.96 -10.22 -3.09
C ALA A 35 1.99 -8.77 -2.61
N TRP A 36 2.96 -8.46 -1.75
CA TRP A 36 3.25 -7.10 -1.33
C TRP A 36 4.73 -6.92 -1.03
N ALA A 37 5.22 -5.69 -1.18
CA ALA A 37 6.54 -5.28 -0.72
C ALA A 37 6.46 -3.86 -0.16
N ILE A 38 7.13 -3.64 0.97
CA ILE A 38 7.15 -2.35 1.67
C ILE A 38 8.60 -1.89 1.79
N MET A 39 8.86 -0.70 1.28
CA MET A 39 10.16 -0.05 1.31
C MET A 39 10.01 1.27 2.07
N THR A 40 11.11 1.84 2.53
CA THR A 40 11.09 3.01 3.43
C THR A 40 10.28 4.21 2.91
N ASN A 41 10.19 4.42 1.59
CA ASN A 41 9.48 5.54 0.97
C ASN A 41 8.32 5.14 0.03
N HIS A 42 8.03 3.86 -0.17
CA HIS A 42 6.92 3.40 -1.01
C HIS A 42 6.57 1.94 -0.76
N LEU A 43 5.51 1.47 -1.41
CA LEU A 43 5.08 0.08 -1.35
C LEU A 43 4.54 -0.37 -2.71
N HIS A 44 4.52 -1.68 -2.92
CA HIS A 44 3.87 -2.36 -4.03
C HIS A 44 2.84 -3.36 -3.48
N LEU A 45 1.67 -3.42 -4.13
CA LEU A 45 0.60 -4.37 -3.82
C LEU A 45 0.15 -5.03 -5.12
N LEU A 46 0.00 -6.34 -5.08
CA LEU A 46 -0.65 -7.12 -6.12
C LEU A 46 -1.99 -7.62 -5.59
N LEU A 47 -3.06 -6.99 -6.04
CA LEU A 47 -4.42 -7.23 -5.55
C LEU A 47 -5.28 -7.78 -6.67
N ARG A 48 -6.17 -8.73 -6.35
CA ARG A 48 -7.24 -9.15 -7.25
C ARG A 48 -8.39 -8.17 -7.15
N THR A 49 -8.85 -7.66 -8.29
CA THR A 49 -10.11 -6.91 -8.35
C THR A 49 -11.27 -7.80 -7.91
N GLY A 50 -12.09 -7.31 -6.98
CA GLY A 50 -13.26 -8.02 -6.48
C GLY A 50 -14.49 -7.12 -6.45
N VAL A 51 -15.45 -7.45 -5.57
CA VAL A 51 -16.69 -6.67 -5.39
C VAL A 51 -16.39 -5.23 -4.95
N ALA A 52 -15.41 -5.06 -4.04
CA ALA A 52 -14.97 -3.75 -3.62
C ALA A 52 -14.03 -3.12 -4.68
N PRO A 53 -14.31 -1.88 -5.13
CA PRO A 53 -13.39 -1.18 -6.02
C PRO A 53 -12.02 -0.99 -5.37
N ILE A 54 -10.94 -1.29 -6.09
CA ILE A 54 -9.56 -1.09 -5.61
C ILE A 54 -9.33 0.36 -5.16
N ALA A 55 -9.95 1.34 -5.82
CA ALA A 55 -9.89 2.74 -5.41
C ALA A 55 -10.41 2.96 -3.97
N SER A 56 -11.44 2.22 -3.55
CA SER A 56 -12.00 2.29 -2.20
C SER A 56 -11.03 1.69 -1.16
N VAL A 57 -10.46 0.52 -1.48
CA VAL A 57 -9.43 -0.15 -0.66
C VAL A 57 -8.23 0.77 -0.45
N MET A 58 -7.68 1.31 -1.55
CA MET A 58 -6.51 2.18 -1.51
C MET A 58 -6.80 3.51 -0.79
N ARG A 59 -8.01 4.07 -0.95
CA ARG A 59 -8.41 5.28 -0.22
C ARG A 59 -8.45 5.03 1.29
N ARG A 60 -9.08 3.94 1.74
CA ARG A 60 -9.14 3.58 3.18
C ARG A 60 -7.74 3.39 3.75
N LEU A 61 -6.89 2.66 3.03
CA LEU A 61 -5.53 2.33 3.46
C LEU A 61 -4.65 3.58 3.58
N LEU A 62 -4.51 4.33 2.48
CA LEU A 62 -3.54 5.42 2.40
C LEU A 62 -3.97 6.63 3.22
N THR A 63 -5.27 6.96 3.24
CA THR A 63 -5.76 8.06 4.08
C THR A 63 -5.65 7.70 5.55
N GLY A 64 -6.07 6.49 5.94
CA GLY A 64 -5.99 6.04 7.33
C GLY A 64 -4.57 6.06 7.86
N TYR A 65 -3.62 5.53 7.08
CA TYR A 65 -2.21 5.52 7.45
C TYR A 65 -1.60 6.93 7.49
N ALA A 66 -1.93 7.80 6.52
CA ALA A 66 -1.40 9.17 6.54
C ALA A 66 -1.83 9.92 7.81
N VAL A 67 -3.05 9.68 8.31
CA VAL A 67 -3.54 10.27 9.56
C VAL A 67 -2.79 9.73 10.78
N SER A 68 -2.65 8.40 10.93
CA SER A 68 -1.94 7.80 12.07
C SER A 68 -0.47 8.22 12.08
N PHE A 69 0.20 8.16 10.93
CA PHE A 69 1.60 8.57 10.77
C PHE A 69 1.81 10.04 11.11
N ASN A 70 1.00 10.94 10.54
CA ASN A 70 1.13 12.37 10.81
C ASN A 70 0.93 12.69 12.29
N ARG A 71 -0.04 12.05 12.95
CA ARG A 71 -0.26 12.21 14.39
C ARG A 71 0.94 11.73 15.20
N ARG A 72 1.46 10.53 14.90
CA ARG A 72 2.60 9.93 15.60
C ARG A 72 3.86 10.79 15.49
N HIS A 73 4.15 11.28 14.28
CA HIS A 73 5.36 12.02 13.96
C HIS A 73 5.20 13.55 14.06
N ARG A 74 4.10 14.03 14.66
CA ARG A 74 3.75 15.46 14.80
C ARG A 74 3.89 16.24 13.48
N ARG A 75 3.52 15.60 12.38
CA ARG A 75 3.67 16.11 11.02
C ARG A 75 2.35 16.65 10.51
N HIS A 76 2.43 17.62 9.59
CA HIS A 76 1.27 18.21 8.93
C HIS A 76 1.39 18.07 7.41
N GLY A 77 0.24 18.06 6.73
CA GLY A 77 0.14 17.98 5.26
C GLY A 77 0.23 16.56 4.68
N HIS A 78 0.34 16.49 3.35
CA HIS A 78 0.28 15.24 2.59
C HIS A 78 1.47 14.32 2.90
N LEU A 79 1.21 13.06 3.27
CA LEU A 79 2.27 12.06 3.40
C LEU A 79 2.71 11.48 2.06
N PHE A 80 1.74 11.15 1.20
CA PHE A 80 1.94 10.56 -0.11
C PHE A 80 1.95 11.63 -1.21
N GLN A 81 2.76 11.43 -2.25
CA GLN A 81 2.82 12.36 -3.39
C GLN A 81 1.55 12.33 -4.24
N ASN A 82 1.01 11.13 -4.45
CA ASN A 82 -0.16 10.87 -5.30
C ASN A 82 -1.01 9.79 -4.62
N ARG A 83 -2.26 9.60 -5.10
CA ARG A 83 -3.15 8.53 -4.62
C ARG A 83 -2.50 7.16 -4.77
N TYR A 84 -2.37 6.64 -5.98
CA TYR A 84 -1.61 5.42 -6.29
C TYR A 84 -1.43 5.33 -7.81
N LYS A 85 -0.51 4.48 -8.27
CA LYS A 85 -0.43 4.05 -9.67
C LYS A 85 -0.93 2.62 -9.75
N SER A 86 -1.81 2.32 -10.69
CA SER A 86 -2.32 0.97 -10.95
C SER A 86 -2.01 0.56 -12.37
N ILE A 87 -1.56 -0.68 -12.54
CA ILE A 87 -1.32 -1.31 -13.83
C ILE A 87 -2.12 -2.61 -13.82
N LEU A 88 -2.95 -2.83 -14.84
CA LEU A 88 -3.69 -4.08 -14.96
C LEU A 88 -2.72 -5.18 -15.35
N CYS A 89 -2.67 -6.25 -14.56
CA CYS A 89 -1.91 -7.45 -14.85
C CYS A 89 -2.89 -8.51 -15.35
N GLN A 90 -2.68 -9.04 -16.56
CA GLN A 90 -3.38 -10.23 -17.03
C GLN A 90 -2.70 -11.48 -16.45
N GLU A 91 -3.47 -12.53 -16.18
CA GLU A 91 -3.06 -13.66 -15.32
C GLU A 91 -1.98 -14.56 -15.96
N ASP A 92 -1.87 -14.57 -17.29
CA ASP A 92 -0.98 -15.49 -18.01
C ASP A 92 0.42 -14.87 -18.19
N LEU A 93 1.45 -15.56 -17.67
CA LEU A 93 2.90 -15.27 -17.72
C LEU A 93 3.41 -14.00 -17.02
N TYR A 94 2.75 -12.85 -17.15
CA TYR A 94 3.22 -11.58 -16.54
C TYR A 94 3.12 -11.58 -15.01
N LEU A 95 2.23 -12.39 -14.45
CA LEU A 95 1.98 -12.44 -13.01
C LEU A 95 3.19 -12.94 -12.20
N LEU A 96 3.86 -14.00 -12.66
CA LEU A 96 5.03 -14.56 -11.97
C LEU A 96 6.22 -13.60 -12.01
N GLU A 97 6.45 -12.95 -13.15
CA GLU A 97 7.50 -11.94 -13.27
C GLU A 97 7.21 -10.71 -12.41
N LEU A 98 5.94 -10.28 -12.35
CA LEU A 98 5.52 -9.17 -11.50
C LEU A 98 5.67 -9.48 -10.01
N VAL A 99 5.32 -10.70 -9.58
CA VAL A 99 5.56 -11.15 -8.20
C VAL A 99 7.06 -11.09 -7.88
N ARG A 100 7.92 -11.62 -8.77
CA ARG A 100 9.37 -11.52 -8.62
C ARG A 100 9.84 -10.08 -8.52
N TYR A 101 9.35 -9.21 -9.40
CA TYR A 101 9.71 -7.80 -9.39
C TYR A 101 9.31 -7.11 -8.08
N ILE A 102 8.10 -7.36 -7.58
CA ILE A 102 7.63 -6.82 -6.30
C ILE A 102 8.58 -7.19 -5.17
N HIS A 103 9.00 -8.46 -5.11
CA HIS A 103 9.90 -8.94 -4.05
C HIS A 103 11.37 -8.53 -4.22
N LEU A 104 11.78 -8.04 -5.39
CA LEU A 104 13.15 -7.55 -5.66
C LEU A 104 13.33 -6.05 -5.40
N ASN A 105 12.31 -5.36 -4.87
CA ASN A 105 12.36 -3.93 -4.52
C ASN A 105 12.61 -3.67 -3.03
#